data_AF-A0A8X6K6N8-F1
#
_entry.id   AF-A0A8X6K6N8-F1
#
_cell.length_a   1.000
_cell.length_b   1.000
_cell.length_c   1.000
_cell.angle_alpha   90.00
_cell.angle_beta   90.00
_cell.angle_gamma   90.00
#
_symmetry.space_group_name_H-M   'P 1'
#
loop_
_entity.id
_entity.type
_entity.pdbx_description
1 polymer ?
#
loop_
_entity_poly.entity_id
_entity_poly.type
_entity_poly.pdbx_seq_one_letter_code
_entity_poly.pdbx_strand_id
1 'polypeptide(L)'
;MKETKGKNNKSPVVRLKATAQEFNFSKLRADQDNKLANSGETMFLDFQRMNFIINGKEIDKNLIIAFKEGAKHRRSELFNSDDIYNDEIFNKKGTREIDTDRGKAFVASVLEDIEKELVSDALGELWKNHCEDPKTTDHQKTDSYKKEFEEFYNAGQRYIHLLPTERDENKDYRSFAKEVFKKMFRYAGAEVPSDAILEELVTNCNQAGYEAAPFIQTQLALGQSFIVENPKKVINIDCANQNNVRIRSDMRLPILSVKNQVMHGDKICNLSSSLEFTIESHNGEDFVTYRNGKLSLTIPKELKNYKDNGKSLFDIIKEYFQKFCAKLGFKPETKIQIEHGFGAQSNYLDGTISTTGSDANEEFINLLSENLRERFLG
;
A
#
# COMPACT_ATOMS: atom_id res chain seq x y z
N MET A 1 -37.03 -19.14 28.99
CA MET A 1 -36.35 -19.73 27.81
C MET A 1 -34.89 -19.33 27.84
N LYS A 2 -33.97 -20.30 27.93
CA LYS A 2 -32.53 -20.07 27.84
C LYS A 2 -32.16 -19.95 26.36
N GLU A 3 -31.72 -18.77 25.93
CA GLU A 3 -31.04 -18.63 24.63
C GLU A 3 -29.61 -19.15 24.77
N THR A 4 -29.36 -20.27 24.11
CA THR A 4 -28.05 -20.87 23.89
C THR A 4 -27.21 -19.96 22.98
N LYS A 5 -26.33 -19.15 23.57
CA LYS A 5 -25.16 -18.59 22.89
C LYS A 5 -24.18 -19.72 22.56
N GLY A 6 -24.36 -20.34 21.40
CA GLY A 6 -23.37 -21.23 20.80
C GLY A 6 -22.11 -20.44 20.44
N LYS A 7 -21.10 -20.45 21.33
CA LYS A 7 -19.72 -20.14 20.96
C LYS A 7 -19.31 -21.15 19.89
N ASN A 8 -19.17 -20.70 18.65
CA ASN A 8 -18.72 -21.52 17.52
C ASN A 8 -17.21 -21.80 17.70
N ASN A 9 -16.90 -22.73 18.61
CA ASN A 9 -15.57 -23.12 19.06
C ASN A 9 -14.94 -24.13 18.08
N LYS A 10 -14.99 -23.84 16.78
CA LYS A 10 -14.42 -24.72 15.75
C LYS A 10 -12.89 -24.75 15.92
N SER A 11 -12.25 -25.92 15.87
CA SER A 11 -10.78 -26.01 15.97
C SER A 11 -10.11 -25.14 14.88
N PRO A 12 -8.92 -24.56 15.13
CA PRO A 12 -8.07 -23.90 14.13
C PRO A 12 -8.02 -24.64 12.79
N VAL A 13 -7.97 -25.97 12.84
CA VAL A 13 -8.02 -26.84 11.65
C VAL A 13 -9.31 -26.65 10.87
N VAL A 14 -10.47 -26.68 11.53
CA VAL A 14 -11.77 -26.53 10.84
C VAL A 14 -11.91 -25.15 10.21
N ARG A 15 -11.44 -24.10 10.88
CA ARG A 15 -11.47 -22.72 10.33
C ARG A 15 -10.54 -22.59 9.14
N LEU A 16 -9.29 -23.00 9.28
CA LEU A 16 -8.31 -23.02 8.19
C LEU A 16 -8.84 -23.78 6.96
N LYS A 17 -9.57 -24.88 7.15
CA LYS A 17 -10.20 -25.63 6.06
C LYS A 17 -11.28 -24.83 5.35
N ALA A 18 -12.17 -24.17 6.09
CA ALA A 18 -13.23 -23.35 5.51
C ALA A 18 -12.65 -22.14 4.77
N THR A 19 -11.71 -21.44 5.40
CA THR A 19 -11.00 -20.28 4.85
C THR A 19 -10.23 -20.64 3.57
N ALA A 20 -9.48 -21.74 3.56
CA ALA A 20 -8.84 -22.25 2.34
C ALA A 20 -9.84 -22.73 1.28
N GLN A 21 -11.06 -23.15 1.66
CA GLN A 21 -12.10 -23.54 0.72
C GLN A 21 -12.66 -22.34 -0.05
N GLU A 22 -12.85 -21.21 0.62
CA GLU A 22 -13.45 -19.98 0.08
C GLU A 22 -12.44 -19.09 -0.68
N PHE A 23 -11.14 -19.32 -0.50
CA PHE A 23 -10.12 -18.51 -1.14
C PHE A 23 -9.97 -18.76 -2.64
N ASN A 24 -9.88 -17.68 -3.42
CA ASN A 24 -9.59 -17.67 -4.85
C ASN A 24 -8.62 -16.54 -5.21
N PHE A 25 -8.18 -16.49 -6.47
CA PHE A 25 -7.21 -15.49 -6.94
C PHE A 25 -7.71 -14.06 -6.91
N SER A 26 -9.01 -13.81 -7.08
CA SER A 26 -9.54 -12.45 -7.02
C SER A 26 -9.35 -11.82 -5.64
N LYS A 27 -9.13 -12.61 -4.59
CA LYS A 27 -8.78 -12.10 -3.25
C LYS A 27 -7.34 -11.54 -3.15
N LEU A 28 -6.46 -11.79 -4.12
CA LEU A 28 -5.11 -11.20 -4.16
C LEU A 28 -5.11 -9.78 -4.74
N ARG A 29 -6.24 -9.33 -5.30
CA ARG A 29 -6.46 -7.98 -5.81
C ARG A 29 -7.57 -7.32 -5.01
N ALA A 30 -7.68 -6.01 -5.14
CA ALA A 30 -8.81 -5.28 -4.62
C ALA A 30 -10.09 -5.77 -5.31
N ASP A 31 -11.15 -5.90 -4.53
CA ASP A 31 -12.46 -6.27 -5.04
C ASP A 31 -12.95 -5.23 -6.06
N GLN A 32 -13.67 -5.66 -7.10
CA GLN A 32 -14.22 -4.76 -8.13
C GLN A 32 -15.19 -3.75 -7.52
N ASP A 33 -15.91 -4.13 -6.46
CA ASP A 33 -16.82 -3.24 -5.75
C ASP A 33 -16.12 -2.35 -4.70
N ASN A 34 -14.80 -2.51 -4.51
CA ASN A 34 -14.05 -1.71 -3.53
C ASN A 34 -13.78 -0.29 -4.06
N LYS A 35 -14.76 0.60 -3.86
CA LYS A 35 -14.69 2.00 -4.30
C LYS A 35 -13.42 2.72 -3.85
N LEU A 36 -12.93 2.48 -2.62
CA LEU A 36 -11.76 3.15 -2.08
C LEU A 36 -10.45 2.70 -2.74
N ALA A 37 -10.35 1.42 -3.10
CA ALA A 37 -9.18 0.91 -3.82
C ALA A 37 -9.24 1.35 -5.30
N ASN A 38 -10.43 1.27 -5.90
CA ASN A 38 -10.64 1.57 -7.31
C ASN A 38 -10.55 3.06 -7.63
N SER A 39 -10.77 3.95 -6.64
CA SER A 39 -10.52 5.38 -6.75
C SER A 39 -9.07 5.79 -6.44
N GLY A 40 -8.21 4.85 -6.04
CA GLY A 40 -6.85 5.14 -5.59
C GLY A 40 -6.75 5.79 -4.20
N GLU A 41 -7.87 6.02 -3.50
CA GLU A 41 -7.89 6.62 -2.17
C GLU A 41 -7.14 5.76 -1.15
N THR A 42 -7.27 4.43 -1.27
CA THR A 42 -6.56 3.49 -0.40
C THR A 42 -5.05 3.64 -0.58
N MET A 43 -4.56 3.68 -1.82
CA MET A 43 -3.15 3.95 -2.09
C MET A 43 -2.71 5.33 -1.61
N PHE A 44 -3.52 6.37 -1.81
CA PHE A 44 -3.23 7.71 -1.32
C PHE A 44 -2.97 7.72 0.20
N LEU A 45 -3.76 6.97 0.98
CA LEU A 45 -3.56 6.80 2.42
C LEU A 45 -2.34 5.90 2.73
N ASP A 46 -2.11 4.89 1.91
CA ASP A 46 -1.16 3.82 2.20
C ASP A 46 0.29 4.13 1.86
N PHE A 47 0.53 5.15 1.02
CA PHE A 47 1.88 5.68 0.80
C PHE A 47 2.63 5.97 2.11
N GLN A 48 1.92 6.33 3.19
CA GLN A 48 2.51 6.63 4.50
C GLN A 48 2.45 5.42 5.46
N ARG A 49 1.62 4.42 5.17
CA ARG A 49 1.40 3.25 6.03
C ARG A 49 2.31 2.08 5.64
N MET A 50 2.68 2.00 4.38
CA MET A 50 3.50 0.93 3.81
C MET A 50 4.95 1.37 3.60
N ASN A 51 5.89 0.42 3.61
CA ASN A 51 7.28 0.70 3.25
C ASN A 51 7.50 0.27 1.79
N PHE A 52 8.18 1.12 1.02
CA PHE A 52 8.50 0.86 -0.38
C PHE A 52 10.00 0.81 -0.57
N ILE A 53 10.46 -0.19 -1.31
CA ILE A 53 11.83 -0.30 -1.79
C ILE A 53 11.73 -0.35 -3.31
N ILE A 54 12.35 0.60 -4.00
CA ILE A 54 12.35 0.64 -5.47
C ILE A 54 13.78 0.44 -5.96
N ASN A 55 14.02 -0.58 -6.79
CA ASN A 55 15.37 -0.96 -7.27
C ASN A 55 16.42 -1.03 -6.14
N GLY A 56 16.03 -1.58 -4.99
CA GLY A 56 16.89 -1.68 -3.80
C GLY A 56 17.06 -0.40 -2.97
N LYS A 57 16.52 0.75 -3.39
CA LYS A 57 16.52 1.99 -2.62
C LYS A 57 15.23 2.13 -1.80
N GLU A 58 15.37 2.23 -0.48
CA GLU A 58 14.26 2.51 0.44
C GLU A 58 13.71 3.92 0.19
N ILE A 59 12.39 4.03 0.12
CA ILE A 59 11.69 5.31 -0.02
C ILE A 59 11.26 5.79 1.35
N ASP A 60 11.84 6.90 1.80
CA ASP A 60 11.49 7.51 3.07
C ASP A 60 10.06 8.09 3.02
N LYS A 61 9.23 7.67 3.98
CA LYS A 61 7.84 8.10 4.14
C LYS A 61 7.71 9.60 4.37
N ASN A 62 8.67 10.22 5.04
CA ASN A 62 8.65 11.65 5.33
C ASN A 62 8.78 12.48 4.05
N LEU A 63 9.51 11.99 3.03
CA LEU A 63 9.54 12.61 1.71
C LEU A 63 8.17 12.51 1.01
N ILE A 64 7.47 11.39 1.15
CA ILE A 64 6.12 11.24 0.60
C ILE A 64 5.11 12.13 1.36
N ILE A 65 5.25 12.28 2.68
CA ILE A 65 4.49 13.25 3.47
C ILE A 65 4.71 14.66 2.92
N ALA A 66 5.97 15.08 2.73
CA ALA A 66 6.29 16.38 2.17
C ALA A 66 5.60 16.62 0.82
N PHE A 67 5.66 15.65 -0.10
CA PHE A 67 4.98 15.73 -1.39
C PHE A 67 3.45 15.90 -1.26
N LYS A 68 2.81 15.11 -0.39
CA LYS A 68 1.36 15.20 -0.17
C LYS A 68 0.94 16.52 0.46
N GLU A 69 1.70 17.02 1.43
CA GLU A 69 1.40 18.30 2.08
C GLU A 69 1.61 19.48 1.12
N GLY A 70 2.65 19.42 0.27
CA GLY A 70 2.83 20.40 -0.81
C GLY A 70 1.64 20.46 -1.77
N ALA A 71 1.00 19.32 -2.05
CA ALA A 71 -0.19 19.27 -2.88
C ALA A 71 -1.47 19.74 -2.19
N LYS A 72 -1.56 19.69 -0.86
CA LYS A 72 -2.73 20.15 -0.09
C LYS A 72 -2.70 21.65 0.19
N HIS A 73 -1.51 22.22 0.39
CA HIS A 73 -1.34 23.58 0.91
C HIS A 73 -1.81 24.68 -0.04
N ARG A 74 -2.07 24.33 -1.31
CA ARG A 74 -2.54 25.28 -2.31
C ARG A 74 -4.07 25.43 -2.37
N ARG A 75 -4.79 24.78 -1.43
CA ARG A 75 -6.23 24.95 -1.22
C ARG A 75 -6.50 25.92 -0.07
N SER A 76 -5.78 27.04 -0.04
CA SER A 76 -6.22 28.16 0.77
C SER A 76 -7.50 28.70 0.15
N GLU A 77 -8.63 28.39 0.79
CA GLU A 77 -9.94 29.04 0.60
C GLU A 77 -9.90 30.56 0.84
N LEU A 78 -8.72 31.14 1.08
CA LEU A 78 -8.51 32.56 1.32
C LEU A 78 -8.82 33.42 0.08
N PHE A 79 -8.62 32.90 -1.13
CA PHE A 79 -8.85 33.65 -2.37
C PHE A 79 -9.41 32.75 -3.47
N ASN A 80 -10.65 32.30 -3.32
CA ASN A 80 -11.35 31.77 -4.48
C ASN A 80 -11.52 32.93 -5.48
N SER A 81 -10.97 32.82 -6.69
CA SER A 81 -11.07 33.87 -7.70
C SER A 81 -12.52 34.25 -7.96
N ASP A 82 -13.42 33.26 -7.86
CA ASP A 82 -14.86 33.43 -7.99
C ASP A 82 -15.42 34.38 -6.92
N ASP A 83 -14.86 34.41 -5.70
CA ASP A 83 -15.28 35.32 -4.62
C ASP A 83 -14.76 36.76 -4.84
N ILE A 84 -13.55 36.91 -5.39
CA ILE A 84 -12.96 38.23 -5.71
C ILE A 84 -13.77 38.91 -6.83
N TYR A 85 -14.17 38.12 -7.83
CA TYR A 85 -14.89 38.61 -9.00
C TYR A 85 -16.41 38.39 -8.92
N ASN A 86 -16.96 38.01 -7.75
CA ASN A 86 -18.39 37.81 -7.59
C ASN A 86 -19.16 39.15 -7.66
N ASP A 87 -19.88 39.37 -8.77
CA ASP A 87 -20.70 40.56 -8.98
C ASP A 87 -21.92 40.63 -8.04
N GLU A 88 -22.41 39.50 -7.51
CA GLU A 88 -23.58 39.48 -6.62
C GLU A 88 -23.29 40.11 -5.25
N ILE A 89 -22.04 40.05 -4.78
CA ILE A 89 -21.61 40.65 -3.51
C ILE A 89 -21.50 42.18 -3.64
N PHE A 90 -21.17 42.67 -4.83
CA PHE A 90 -20.90 44.08 -5.08
C PHE A 90 -21.90 44.64 -6.09
N ASN A 91 -23.13 44.90 -5.63
CA ASN A 91 -24.17 45.66 -6.35
C ASN A 91 -23.69 47.07 -6.76
N LYS A 92 -22.85 47.18 -7.81
CA LYS A 92 -22.33 48.45 -8.31
C LYS A 92 -22.54 48.57 -9.82
N LYS A 93 -23.18 49.68 -10.21
CA LYS A 93 -23.19 50.15 -11.60
C LYS A 93 -21.78 50.65 -11.96
N GLY A 94 -21.07 49.90 -12.81
CA GLY A 94 -19.78 50.29 -13.41
C GLY A 94 -18.71 49.22 -13.26
N THR A 95 -17.77 49.16 -14.21
CA THR A 95 -16.60 48.26 -14.17
C THR A 95 -15.68 48.65 -13.02
N ARG A 96 -15.38 47.73 -12.09
CA ARG A 96 -14.41 48.02 -11.01
C ARG A 96 -13.01 48.10 -11.61
N GLU A 97 -12.12 48.85 -10.97
CA GLU A 97 -10.72 48.92 -11.41
C GLU A 97 -10.06 47.55 -11.43
N ILE A 98 -10.39 46.68 -10.46
CA ILE A 98 -9.93 45.29 -10.39
C ILE A 98 -10.44 44.41 -11.55
N ASP A 99 -11.52 44.80 -12.22
CA ASP A 99 -12.09 44.06 -13.36
C ASP A 99 -11.41 44.43 -14.69
N THR A 100 -10.64 45.53 -14.72
CA THR A 100 -9.84 45.93 -15.87
C THR A 100 -8.63 45.01 -16.06
N ASP A 101 -8.06 44.93 -17.27
CA ASP A 101 -6.86 44.11 -17.52
C ASP A 101 -5.70 44.46 -16.58
N ARG A 102 -5.52 45.76 -16.30
CA ARG A 102 -4.50 46.24 -15.38
C ARG A 102 -4.80 45.82 -13.93
N GLY A 103 -6.05 45.92 -13.51
CA GLY A 103 -6.50 45.49 -12.19
C GLY A 103 -6.34 43.99 -11.98
N LYS A 104 -6.74 43.18 -12.96
CA LYS A 104 -6.56 41.73 -12.95
C LYS A 104 -5.08 41.33 -12.87
N ALA A 105 -4.22 41.98 -13.65
CA ALA A 105 -2.78 41.74 -13.61
C ALA A 105 -2.18 42.12 -12.24
N PHE A 106 -2.62 43.23 -11.63
CA PHE A 106 -2.20 43.62 -10.29
C PHE A 106 -2.66 42.62 -9.22
N VAL A 107 -3.94 42.22 -9.24
CA VAL A 107 -4.48 41.22 -8.31
C VAL A 107 -3.74 39.89 -8.45
N ALA A 108 -3.50 39.43 -9.68
CA ALA A 108 -2.72 38.21 -9.93
C ALA A 108 -1.30 38.30 -9.35
N SER A 109 -0.61 39.44 -9.51
CA SER A 109 0.72 39.66 -8.93
C SER A 109 0.70 39.65 -7.40
N VAL A 110 -0.28 40.30 -6.77
CA VAL A 110 -0.41 40.32 -5.30
C VAL A 110 -0.73 38.92 -4.76
N LEU A 111 -1.62 38.18 -5.43
CA LEU A 111 -1.91 36.80 -5.07
C LEU A 111 -0.67 35.92 -5.20
N GLU A 112 0.12 36.09 -6.27
CA GLU A 112 1.38 35.36 -6.45
C GLU A 112 2.38 35.62 -5.32
N ASP A 113 2.51 36.86 -4.86
CA ASP A 113 3.42 37.22 -3.76
C ASP A 113 2.92 36.69 -2.41
N ILE A 114 1.63 36.82 -2.11
CA ILE A 114 1.01 36.24 -0.90
C ILE A 114 1.14 34.71 -0.92
N GLU A 115 0.94 34.06 -2.06
CA GLU A 115 1.13 32.62 -2.22
C GLU A 115 2.57 32.20 -1.89
N LYS A 116 3.57 32.94 -2.39
CA LYS A 116 4.98 32.64 -2.11
C LYS A 116 5.29 32.71 -0.62
N GLU A 117 4.78 33.73 0.08
CA GLU A 117 4.98 33.88 1.54
C GLU A 117 4.31 32.74 2.31
N LEU A 118 3.03 32.44 2.02
CA LEU A 118 2.29 31.38 2.70
C LEU A 118 2.87 29.98 2.46
N VAL A 119 3.41 29.73 1.25
CA VAL A 119 4.10 28.47 0.91
C VAL A 119 5.40 28.34 1.69
N SER A 120 6.19 29.41 1.79
CA SER A 120 7.45 29.42 2.54
C SER A 120 7.21 29.15 4.03
N ASP A 121 6.21 29.79 4.61
CA ASP A 121 5.88 29.63 6.04
C ASP A 121 5.42 28.21 6.35
N ALA A 122 4.56 27.62 5.53
CA ALA A 122 4.07 26.25 5.75
C ALA A 122 5.14 25.18 5.55
N LEU A 123 6.04 25.35 4.57
CA LEU A 123 7.20 24.48 4.42
C LEU A 123 8.11 24.56 5.65
N GLY A 124 8.34 25.77 6.17
CA GLY A 124 9.09 26.00 7.40
C GLY A 124 8.47 25.31 8.61
N GLU A 125 7.16 25.46 8.79
CA GLU A 125 6.41 24.80 9.87
C GLU A 125 6.41 23.28 9.73
N LEU A 126 6.18 22.77 8.52
CA LEU A 126 6.20 21.34 8.24
C LEU A 126 7.58 20.73 8.53
N TRP A 127 8.66 21.41 8.12
CA TRP A 127 10.03 21.00 8.41
C TRP A 127 10.33 21.01 9.92
N LYS A 128 9.86 22.04 10.64
CA LYS A 128 10.00 22.13 12.10
C LYS A 128 9.30 20.96 12.78
N ASN A 129 8.04 20.69 12.42
CA ASN A 129 7.26 19.57 12.95
C ASN A 129 7.95 18.21 12.67
N HIS A 130 8.51 18.03 11.47
CA HIS A 130 9.31 16.86 11.12
C HIS A 130 10.55 16.70 12.03
N CYS A 131 11.27 17.79 12.30
CA CYS A 131 12.45 17.76 13.19
C CYS A 131 12.11 17.51 14.66
N GLU A 132 10.94 17.98 15.11
CA GLU A 132 10.45 17.81 16.48
C GLU A 132 9.83 16.43 16.73
N ASP A 133 9.45 15.67 15.68
CA ASP A 133 8.92 14.31 15.84
C ASP A 133 9.99 13.40 16.49
N PRO A 134 9.68 12.77 17.65
CA PRO A 134 10.61 11.87 18.35
C PRO A 134 10.97 10.61 17.56
N LYS A 135 10.23 10.28 16.50
CA LYS A 135 10.52 9.16 15.59
C LYS A 135 11.50 9.55 14.48
N THR A 136 11.71 10.85 14.24
CA THR A 136 12.66 11.34 13.25
C THR A 136 14.08 11.18 13.79
N THR A 137 14.91 10.50 13.00
CA THR A 137 16.30 10.20 13.34
C THR A 137 17.25 11.34 12.97
N ASP A 138 18.46 11.37 13.52
CA ASP A 138 19.40 12.48 13.33
C ASP A 138 19.77 12.73 11.85
N HIS A 139 19.91 11.66 11.04
CA HIS A 139 20.22 11.81 9.62
C HIS A 139 19.10 12.52 8.83
N GLN A 140 17.85 12.41 9.29
CA GLN A 140 16.67 13.06 8.71
C GLN A 140 16.52 14.52 9.16
N LYS A 141 17.41 15.04 10.01
CA LYS A 141 17.41 16.45 10.49
C LYS A 141 18.56 17.27 9.89
N THR A 142 19.27 16.71 8.92
CA THR A 142 20.41 17.35 8.27
C THR A 142 19.99 18.32 7.17
N ASP A 143 20.84 19.30 6.86
CA ASP A 143 20.60 20.22 5.74
C ASP A 143 20.52 19.50 4.39
N SER A 144 21.24 18.38 4.22
CA SER A 144 21.16 17.56 3.01
C SER A 144 19.78 16.94 2.88
N TYR A 145 19.25 16.38 3.97
CA TYR A 145 17.90 15.80 3.98
C TYR A 145 16.84 16.88 3.79
N LYS A 146 17.03 18.06 4.38
CA LYS A 146 16.12 19.20 4.19
C LYS A 146 15.94 19.54 2.71
N LYS A 147 17.02 19.55 1.91
CA LYS A 147 16.93 19.79 0.47
C LYS A 147 16.05 18.76 -0.24
N GLU A 148 16.22 17.47 0.07
CA GLU A 148 15.37 16.41 -0.49
C GLU A 148 13.90 16.58 -0.06
N PHE A 149 13.66 16.94 1.20
CA PHE A 149 12.34 17.22 1.73
C PHE A 149 11.66 18.38 0.98
N GLU A 150 12.37 19.50 0.83
CA GLU A 150 11.90 20.69 0.08
C GLU A 150 11.65 20.34 -1.40
N GLU A 151 12.50 19.52 -2.03
CA GLU A 151 12.29 19.05 -3.41
C GLU A 151 11.03 18.19 -3.59
N PHE A 152 10.68 17.35 -2.60
CA PHE A 152 9.44 16.58 -2.63
C PHE A 152 8.23 17.48 -2.41
N TYR A 153 8.28 18.40 -1.43
CA TYR A 153 7.22 19.37 -1.17
C TYR A 153 6.90 20.23 -2.41
N ASN A 154 7.93 20.82 -3.02
CA ASN A 154 7.78 21.66 -4.20
C ASN A 154 7.29 20.87 -5.43
N ALA A 155 7.66 19.58 -5.54
CA ALA A 155 7.11 18.73 -6.59
C ALA A 155 5.61 18.49 -6.38
N GLY A 156 5.17 18.28 -5.14
CA GLY A 156 3.75 18.09 -4.78
C GLY A 156 2.85 19.24 -5.18
N GLN A 157 3.30 20.49 -4.99
CA GLN A 157 2.53 21.70 -5.33
C GLN A 157 2.03 21.75 -6.78
N ARG A 158 2.79 21.15 -7.71
CA ARG A 158 2.44 21.12 -9.13
C ARG A 158 1.19 20.27 -9.41
N TYR A 159 0.83 19.38 -8.49
CA TYR A 159 -0.21 18.38 -8.69
C TYR A 159 -1.44 18.58 -7.82
N ILE A 160 -1.63 19.77 -7.21
CA ILE A 160 -2.86 20.05 -6.44
C ILE A 160 -4.12 19.83 -7.27
N HIS A 161 -4.09 20.21 -8.55
CA HIS A 161 -5.23 20.09 -9.47
C HIS A 161 -5.66 18.64 -9.72
N LEU A 162 -4.86 17.66 -9.29
CA LEU A 162 -5.17 16.22 -9.37
C LEU A 162 -5.78 15.67 -8.07
N LEU A 163 -5.88 16.47 -7.00
CA LEU A 163 -6.55 16.05 -5.77
C LEU A 163 -8.05 16.33 -5.85
N PRO A 164 -8.89 15.37 -5.45
CA PRO A 164 -10.33 15.57 -5.45
C PRO A 164 -10.75 16.60 -4.39
N THR A 165 -11.80 17.33 -4.71
CA THR A 165 -12.45 18.34 -3.90
C THR A 165 -13.67 17.77 -3.16
N GLU A 166 -14.18 18.50 -2.17
CA GLU A 166 -15.43 18.10 -1.48
C GLU A 166 -16.66 18.11 -2.40
N ARG A 167 -16.58 18.83 -3.54
CA ARG A 167 -17.64 18.91 -4.53
C ARG A 167 -17.62 17.73 -5.51
N ASP A 168 -16.55 16.94 -5.53
CA ASP A 168 -16.43 15.79 -6.42
C ASP A 168 -17.21 14.60 -5.84
N GLU A 169 -18.31 14.24 -6.48
CA GLU A 169 -19.15 13.11 -6.08
C GLU A 169 -18.36 11.79 -6.06
N ASN A 170 -17.39 11.65 -6.96
CA ASN A 170 -16.48 10.51 -7.05
C ASN A 170 -15.04 10.97 -6.84
N LYS A 171 -14.58 10.95 -5.58
CA LYS A 171 -13.20 11.34 -5.22
C LYS A 171 -12.18 10.41 -5.87
N ASP A 172 -11.66 10.79 -7.02
CA ASP A 172 -10.63 10.06 -7.75
C ASP A 172 -9.23 10.57 -7.39
N TYR A 173 -8.45 9.74 -6.70
CA TYR A 173 -7.07 10.03 -6.31
C TYR A 173 -6.06 9.39 -7.26
N ARG A 174 -6.49 8.65 -8.29
CA ARG A 174 -5.57 7.83 -9.10
C ARG A 174 -4.50 8.66 -9.79
N SER A 175 -4.89 9.74 -10.45
CA SER A 175 -3.97 10.65 -11.14
C SER A 175 -2.91 11.20 -10.19
N PHE A 176 -3.31 11.63 -9.00
CA PHE A 176 -2.37 12.10 -7.99
C PHE A 176 -1.45 10.97 -7.48
N ALA A 177 -2.00 9.79 -7.18
CA ALA A 177 -1.24 8.64 -6.71
C ALA A 177 -0.20 8.16 -7.74
N LYS A 178 -0.51 8.25 -9.05
CA LYS A 178 0.44 8.00 -10.13
C LYS A 178 1.63 8.97 -10.06
N GLU A 179 1.39 10.26 -9.84
CA GLU A 179 2.47 11.25 -9.74
C GLU A 179 3.37 11.03 -8.51
N VAL A 180 2.79 10.57 -7.39
CA VAL A 180 3.57 10.13 -6.23
C VAL A 180 4.49 8.97 -6.61
N PHE A 181 3.96 7.91 -7.23
CA PHE A 181 4.79 6.80 -7.71
C PHE A 181 5.87 7.25 -8.68
N LYS A 182 5.55 8.08 -9.69
CA LYS A 182 6.54 8.63 -10.64
C LYS A 182 7.68 9.35 -9.92
N LYS A 183 7.37 10.14 -8.89
CA LYS A 183 8.40 10.80 -8.06
C LYS A 183 9.25 9.78 -7.29
N MET A 184 8.64 8.74 -6.72
CA MET A 184 9.36 7.66 -6.01
C MET A 184 10.32 6.90 -6.95
N PHE A 185 9.87 6.51 -8.14
CA PHE A 185 10.71 5.83 -9.14
C PHE A 185 11.92 6.70 -9.54
N ARG A 186 11.69 7.97 -9.88
CA ARG A 186 12.77 8.90 -10.25
C ARG A 186 13.76 9.11 -9.10
N TYR A 187 13.26 9.25 -7.88
CA TYR A 187 14.11 9.38 -6.68
C TYR A 187 14.96 8.12 -6.43
N ALA A 188 14.43 6.95 -6.75
CA ALA A 188 15.15 5.69 -6.68
C ALA A 188 16.19 5.50 -7.80
N GLY A 189 16.24 6.40 -8.80
CA GLY A 189 17.04 6.20 -10.01
C GLY A 189 16.50 5.09 -10.92
N ALA A 190 15.23 4.71 -10.74
CA ALA A 190 14.55 3.70 -11.53
C ALA A 190 13.83 4.32 -12.73
N GLU A 191 13.56 3.51 -13.75
CA GLU A 191 12.68 3.93 -14.83
C GLU A 191 11.24 4.08 -14.32
N VAL A 192 10.49 4.99 -14.93
CA VAL A 192 9.07 5.18 -14.60
C VAL A 192 8.26 4.15 -15.40
N PRO A 193 7.43 3.30 -14.74
CA PRO A 193 6.57 2.37 -15.44
C PRO A 193 5.55 3.06 -16.35
N SER A 194 5.07 2.30 -17.33
CA SER A 194 3.96 2.68 -18.20
C SER A 194 2.68 2.97 -17.40
N ASP A 195 1.77 3.73 -18.00
CA ASP A 195 0.55 4.17 -17.33
C ASP A 195 -0.33 2.99 -16.88
N ALA A 196 -0.41 1.92 -17.68
CA ALA A 196 -1.12 0.69 -17.33
C ALA A 196 -0.55 0.02 -16.06
N ILE A 197 0.78 -0.01 -15.91
CA ILE A 197 1.42 -0.54 -14.69
C ILE A 197 1.17 0.41 -13.51
N LEU A 198 1.25 1.72 -13.71
CA LEU A 198 0.96 2.68 -12.66
C LEU A 198 -0.50 2.58 -12.17
N GLU A 199 -1.48 2.38 -13.05
CA GLU A 199 -2.88 2.09 -12.67
C GLU A 199 -3.01 0.83 -11.81
N GLU A 200 -2.31 -0.22 -12.20
CA GLU A 200 -2.30 -1.47 -11.44
C GLU A 200 -1.68 -1.30 -10.07
N LEU A 201 -0.55 -0.57 -9.96
CA LEU A 201 0.08 -0.26 -8.67
C LEU A 201 -0.85 0.58 -7.79
N VAL A 202 -1.47 1.61 -8.34
CA VAL A 202 -2.40 2.45 -7.57
C VAL A 202 -3.60 1.64 -7.06
N THR A 203 -4.15 0.74 -7.87
CA THR A 203 -5.33 -0.02 -7.48
C THR A 203 -5.00 -1.13 -6.47
N ASN A 204 -3.90 -1.86 -6.68
CA ASN A 204 -3.67 -3.13 -6.01
C ASN A 204 -2.43 -3.18 -5.10
N CYS A 205 -1.49 -2.24 -5.23
CA CYS A 205 -0.29 -2.20 -4.39
C CYS A 205 -0.54 -1.52 -3.03
N ASN A 206 -1.63 -1.90 -2.36
CA ASN A 206 -2.15 -1.28 -1.14
C ASN A 206 -2.81 -2.31 -0.21
N GLN A 207 -3.31 -1.90 0.97
CA GLN A 207 -3.87 -2.86 1.96
C GLN A 207 -5.11 -3.61 1.49
N ALA A 208 -5.81 -3.12 0.47
CA ALA A 208 -6.99 -3.77 -0.10
C ALA A 208 -6.65 -4.76 -1.22
N GLY A 209 -5.45 -4.67 -1.83
CA GLY A 209 -5.00 -5.54 -2.90
C GLY A 209 -4.01 -6.61 -2.45
N TYR A 210 -2.79 -6.57 -2.96
CA TYR A 210 -1.72 -7.58 -2.78
C TYR A 210 -1.45 -7.94 -1.32
N GLU A 211 -1.80 -7.05 -0.41
CA GLU A 211 -1.61 -7.16 1.01
C GLU A 211 -2.76 -7.87 1.77
N ALA A 212 -4.00 -7.73 1.29
CA ALA A 212 -5.21 -8.05 2.05
C ALA A 212 -5.32 -9.54 2.33
N ALA A 213 -5.23 -10.34 1.27
CA ALA A 213 -5.50 -11.77 1.31
C ALA A 213 -4.59 -12.53 2.29
N PRO A 214 -3.24 -12.45 2.18
CA PRO A 214 -2.36 -13.18 3.08
C PRO A 214 -2.63 -12.86 4.56
N PHE A 215 -2.90 -11.59 4.87
CA PHE A 215 -3.20 -11.16 6.23
C PHE A 215 -4.56 -11.67 6.73
N ILE A 216 -5.65 -11.43 5.98
CA ILE A 216 -7.01 -11.82 6.38
C ILE A 216 -7.10 -13.33 6.59
N GLN A 217 -6.52 -14.12 5.69
CA GLN A 217 -6.57 -15.57 5.79
C GLN A 217 -5.80 -16.07 7.02
N THR A 218 -4.66 -15.44 7.33
CA THR A 218 -3.89 -15.76 8.54
C THR A 218 -4.64 -15.35 9.81
N GLN A 219 -5.31 -14.18 9.81
CA GLN A 219 -6.15 -13.72 10.91
C GLN A 219 -7.31 -14.68 11.17
N LEU A 220 -8.05 -15.08 10.14
CA LEU A 220 -9.19 -16.00 10.25
C LEU A 220 -8.75 -17.38 10.77
N ALA A 221 -7.58 -17.84 10.34
CA ALA A 221 -6.98 -19.08 10.78
C ALA A 221 -6.61 -19.07 12.27
N LEU A 222 -5.87 -18.03 12.69
CA LEU A 222 -5.14 -18.03 13.97
C LEU A 222 -5.79 -17.15 15.05
N GLY A 223 -6.58 -16.14 14.69
CA GLY A 223 -7.02 -15.03 15.56
C GLY A 223 -7.98 -15.40 16.70
N GLN A 224 -8.45 -16.65 16.78
CA GLN A 224 -9.19 -17.14 17.96
C GLN A 224 -8.31 -17.85 18.99
N SER A 225 -7.10 -18.27 18.59
CA SER A 225 -6.15 -18.98 19.45
C SER A 225 -4.93 -18.12 19.81
N PHE A 226 -4.70 -17.06 19.04
CA PHE A 226 -3.57 -16.14 19.19
C PHE A 226 -4.05 -14.71 19.01
N ILE A 227 -3.31 -13.76 19.60
CA ILE A 227 -3.40 -12.37 19.20
C ILE A 227 -2.49 -12.23 17.97
N VAL A 228 -3.07 -11.73 16.90
CA VAL A 228 -2.39 -11.44 15.64
C VAL A 228 -2.38 -9.93 15.49
N GLU A 229 -1.19 -9.35 15.59
CA GLU A 229 -1.00 -7.89 15.52
C GLU A 229 -0.90 -7.38 14.09
N ASN A 230 -0.89 -6.05 13.94
CA ASN A 230 -0.65 -5.42 12.66
C ASN A 230 0.70 -5.88 12.07
N PRO A 231 0.70 -6.42 10.85
CA PRO A 231 1.92 -6.90 10.20
C PRO A 231 2.86 -5.75 9.83
N LYS A 232 4.16 -6.02 9.90
CA LYS A 232 5.18 -5.20 9.24
C LYS A 232 5.27 -5.63 7.78
N LYS A 233 5.16 -4.67 6.87
CA LYS A 233 5.05 -4.93 5.44
C LYS A 233 6.04 -4.09 4.65
N VAL A 234 6.59 -4.68 3.60
CA VAL A 234 7.53 -4.05 2.69
C VAL A 234 7.17 -4.48 1.28
N ILE A 235 6.92 -3.52 0.40
CA ILE A 235 6.78 -3.77 -1.02
C ILE A 235 8.10 -3.43 -1.69
N ASN A 236 8.68 -4.42 -2.34
CA ASN A 236 9.82 -4.24 -3.23
C ASN A 236 9.31 -4.17 -4.66
N ILE A 237 9.78 -3.17 -5.39
CA ILE A 237 9.42 -2.91 -6.77
C ILE A 237 10.72 -2.78 -7.56
N ASP A 238 11.02 -3.78 -8.38
CA ASP A 238 12.15 -3.74 -9.30
C ASP A 238 11.63 -3.38 -10.70
N CYS A 239 11.91 -2.15 -11.12
CA CYS A 239 11.57 -1.62 -12.43
C CYS A 239 12.85 -1.47 -13.25
N ALA A 240 13.12 -2.48 -14.09
CA ALA A 240 14.25 -2.47 -15.02
C ALA A 240 13.89 -1.83 -16.37
N ASN A 241 12.61 -1.90 -16.77
CA ASN A 241 12.08 -1.18 -17.92
C ASN A 241 10.63 -0.74 -17.72
N GLN A 242 10.15 0.24 -18.49
CA GLN A 242 8.79 0.81 -18.34
C GLN A 242 7.64 -0.20 -18.44
N ASN A 243 7.86 -1.33 -19.11
CA ASN A 243 6.82 -2.31 -19.43
C ASN A 243 6.98 -3.62 -18.66
N ASN A 244 7.91 -3.69 -17.71
CA ASN A 244 8.18 -4.89 -16.92
C ASN A 244 8.61 -4.49 -15.50
N VAL A 245 7.76 -4.79 -14.54
CA VAL A 245 8.00 -4.48 -13.13
C VAL A 245 7.84 -5.74 -12.30
N ARG A 246 8.87 -6.12 -11.56
CA ARG A 246 8.78 -7.21 -10.58
C ARG A 246 8.34 -6.64 -9.24
N ILE A 247 7.30 -7.24 -8.67
CA ILE A 247 6.76 -6.90 -7.36
C ILE A 247 7.04 -8.03 -6.40
N ARG A 248 7.49 -7.68 -5.20
CA ARG A 248 7.58 -8.60 -4.06
C ARG A 248 7.02 -7.94 -2.81
N SER A 249 5.87 -8.44 -2.35
CA SER A 249 5.25 -8.06 -1.09
C SER A 249 5.70 -8.99 0.03
N ASP A 250 6.59 -8.49 0.90
CA ASP A 250 7.00 -9.18 2.12
C ASP A 250 6.13 -8.76 3.29
N MET A 251 5.63 -9.75 4.03
CA MET A 251 4.83 -9.57 5.23
C MET A 251 5.46 -10.32 6.39
N ARG A 252 5.63 -9.63 7.53
CA ARG A 252 6.04 -10.21 8.80
C ARG A 252 4.96 -9.95 9.84
N LEU A 253 4.36 -11.02 10.33
CA LEU A 253 3.20 -11.02 11.20
C LEU A 253 3.58 -11.50 12.60
N PRO A 254 3.52 -10.62 13.62
CA PRO A 254 3.75 -11.03 15.00
C PRO A 254 2.59 -11.91 15.51
N ILE A 255 2.94 -13.06 16.10
CA ILE A 255 1.98 -13.95 16.76
C ILE A 255 2.23 -13.90 18.26
N LEU A 256 1.20 -13.56 19.04
CA LEU A 256 1.30 -13.42 20.49
C LEU A 256 0.37 -14.41 21.20
N SER A 257 0.78 -14.84 22.39
CA SER A 257 0.02 -15.78 23.20
C SER A 257 -1.19 -15.12 23.85
N VAL A 258 -2.31 -15.84 23.94
CA VAL A 258 -3.45 -15.41 24.77
C VAL A 258 -3.20 -15.92 26.19
N LYS A 259 -2.48 -15.16 27.02
CA LYS A 259 -2.40 -15.44 28.47
C LYS A 259 -3.46 -14.63 29.21
N ASN A 260 -4.30 -15.32 29.97
CA ASN A 260 -5.20 -14.74 30.99
C ASN A 260 -6.10 -13.57 30.55
N GLN A 261 -6.60 -13.57 29.31
CA GLN A 261 -7.53 -12.54 28.80
C GLN A 261 -6.98 -11.09 28.86
N VAL A 262 -5.67 -10.90 29.03
CA VAL A 262 -5.06 -9.57 28.94
C VAL A 262 -4.78 -9.28 27.48
N MET A 263 -5.18 -8.10 27.00
CA MET A 263 -5.03 -7.62 25.61
C MET A 263 -3.56 -7.46 25.14
N HIS A 264 -2.58 -7.86 25.95
CA HIS A 264 -1.15 -7.82 25.64
C HIS A 264 -0.53 -9.17 25.95
N GLY A 265 -0.46 -10.02 24.92
CA GLY A 265 0.18 -11.32 25.00
C GLY A 265 1.71 -11.23 24.91
N ASP A 266 2.43 -12.21 25.43
CA ASP A 266 3.86 -12.35 25.12
C ASP A 266 4.01 -12.75 23.64
N LYS A 267 4.92 -12.08 22.92
CA LYS A 267 5.28 -12.45 21.55
C LYS A 267 5.86 -13.86 21.51
N ILE A 268 5.24 -14.73 20.73
CA ILE A 268 5.68 -16.12 20.53
C ILE A 268 6.73 -16.17 19.42
N CYS A 269 6.37 -15.67 18.24
CA CYS A 269 7.21 -15.74 17.05
C CYS A 269 6.75 -14.71 15.99
N ASN A 270 7.38 -14.72 14.82
CA ASN A 270 6.87 -13.99 13.64
C ASN A 270 6.62 -14.97 12.51
N LEU A 271 5.39 -15.05 12.03
CA LEU A 271 5.09 -15.68 10.76
C LEU A 271 5.56 -14.74 9.65
N SER A 272 6.29 -15.24 8.65
CA SER A 272 6.72 -14.41 7.53
C SER A 272 6.25 -15.01 6.22
N SER A 273 5.75 -14.19 5.30
CA SER A 273 5.30 -14.63 3.98
C SER A 273 5.74 -13.65 2.91
N SER A 274 5.91 -14.14 1.69
CA SER A 274 6.15 -13.29 0.52
C SER A 274 5.28 -13.70 -0.66
N LEU A 275 4.75 -12.70 -1.35
CA LEU A 275 4.11 -12.83 -2.65
C LEU A 275 4.96 -12.08 -3.67
N GLU A 276 5.41 -12.77 -4.70
CA GLU A 276 6.27 -12.22 -5.75
C GLU A 276 5.71 -12.56 -7.13
N PHE A 277 5.78 -11.61 -8.06
CA PHE A 277 5.35 -11.77 -9.45
C PHE A 277 5.93 -10.65 -10.32
N THR A 278 5.84 -10.79 -11.63
CA THR A 278 6.17 -9.77 -12.62
C THR A 278 4.88 -9.22 -13.22
N ILE A 279 4.78 -7.91 -13.40
CA ILE A 279 3.74 -7.21 -14.16
C ILE A 279 4.36 -6.80 -15.50
N GLU A 280 3.71 -7.16 -16.59
CA GLU A 280 4.08 -6.76 -17.95
C GLU A 280 2.96 -5.95 -18.59
N SER A 281 3.32 -4.87 -19.30
CA SER A 281 2.41 -4.16 -20.18
C SER A 281 2.85 -4.31 -21.64
N HIS A 282 1.89 -4.28 -22.55
CA HIS A 282 2.17 -4.30 -23.98
C HIS A 282 1.93 -2.90 -24.56
N ASN A 283 2.82 -2.47 -25.46
CA ASN A 283 2.75 -1.14 -26.05
C ASN A 283 1.41 -0.95 -26.79
N GLY A 284 0.61 0.01 -26.32
CA GLY A 284 -0.70 0.34 -26.90
C GLY A 284 -1.89 -0.38 -26.26
N GLU A 285 -1.68 -1.18 -25.20
CA GLU A 285 -2.75 -1.82 -24.44
C GLU A 285 -2.90 -1.18 -23.05
N ASP A 286 -4.15 -0.96 -22.62
CA ASP A 286 -4.47 -0.37 -21.31
C ASP A 286 -4.49 -1.41 -20.17
N PHE A 287 -4.13 -2.65 -20.46
CA PHE A 287 -4.11 -3.74 -19.48
C PHE A 287 -2.71 -4.30 -19.25
N VAL A 288 -2.53 -4.93 -18.10
CA VAL A 288 -1.30 -5.62 -17.72
C VAL A 288 -1.51 -7.12 -17.68
N THR A 289 -0.43 -7.86 -17.86
CA THR A 289 -0.38 -9.30 -17.61
C THR A 289 0.56 -9.57 -16.44
N TYR A 290 0.29 -10.63 -15.70
CA TYR A 290 1.15 -11.08 -14.60
C TYR A 290 2.02 -12.23 -15.11
N ARG A 291 3.20 -12.45 -14.54
CA ARG A 291 4.05 -13.62 -14.82
C ARG A 291 4.85 -14.02 -13.58
N ASN A 292 5.46 -15.21 -13.61
CA ASN A 292 6.47 -15.65 -12.64
C ASN A 292 5.98 -15.59 -11.17
N GLY A 293 4.74 -16.00 -10.93
CA GLY A 293 4.16 -16.01 -9.59
C GLY A 293 4.92 -16.93 -8.64
N LYS A 294 5.25 -16.42 -7.45
CA LYS A 294 5.88 -17.16 -6.37
C LYS A 294 5.24 -16.76 -5.04
N LEU A 295 4.86 -17.77 -4.26
CA LEU A 295 4.34 -17.60 -2.91
C LEU A 295 5.20 -18.39 -1.93
N SER A 296 5.60 -17.74 -0.84
CA SER A 296 6.42 -18.36 0.21
C SER A 296 5.86 -18.07 1.60
N LEU A 297 6.02 -19.05 2.50
CA LEU A 297 5.66 -18.95 3.91
C LEU A 297 6.78 -19.56 4.77
N THR A 298 7.30 -18.79 5.70
CA THR A 298 8.24 -19.22 6.73
C THR A 298 7.49 -19.42 8.04
N ILE A 299 7.49 -20.66 8.52
CA ILE A 299 6.79 -21.08 9.73
C ILE A 299 7.83 -21.31 10.84
N PRO A 300 7.78 -20.53 11.93
CA PRO A 300 8.73 -20.67 13.03
C PRO A 300 8.57 -22.00 13.78
N LYS A 301 9.67 -22.59 14.25
CA LYS A 301 9.64 -23.90 14.94
C LYS A 301 8.99 -23.84 16.32
N GLU A 302 8.93 -22.68 16.95
CA GLU A 302 8.26 -22.43 18.23
C GLU A 302 6.79 -22.87 18.16
N LEU A 303 6.17 -22.78 16.98
CA LEU A 303 4.80 -23.22 16.75
C LEU A 303 4.62 -24.75 16.89
N LYS A 304 5.69 -25.54 16.94
CA LYS A 304 5.60 -26.98 17.26
C LYS A 304 5.17 -27.25 18.71
N ASN A 305 5.43 -26.32 19.62
CA ASN A 305 5.09 -26.45 21.03
C ASN A 305 3.59 -26.23 21.30
N TYR A 306 2.87 -25.66 20.34
CA TYR A 306 1.44 -25.40 20.44
C TYR A 306 0.68 -26.50 19.71
N LYS A 307 -0.13 -27.25 20.46
CA LYS A 307 -0.88 -28.39 19.92
C LYS A 307 -2.38 -28.10 19.92
N ASP A 308 -3.04 -28.52 18.85
CA ASP A 308 -4.50 -28.56 18.73
C ASP A 308 -4.88 -29.98 18.29
N ASN A 309 -5.71 -30.66 19.09
CA ASN A 309 -6.12 -32.05 18.86
C ASN A 309 -4.96 -33.02 18.53
N GLY A 310 -3.83 -32.87 19.21
CA GLY A 310 -2.64 -33.73 19.05
C GLY A 310 -1.74 -33.38 17.86
N LYS A 311 -2.17 -32.56 16.90
CA LYS A 311 -1.32 -32.01 15.83
C LYS A 311 -0.65 -30.72 16.30
N SER A 312 0.60 -30.50 15.88
CA SER A 312 1.28 -29.24 16.15
C SER A 312 0.78 -28.13 15.23
N LEU A 313 0.78 -26.88 15.69
CA LEU A 313 0.35 -25.75 14.88
C LEU A 313 1.26 -25.55 13.67
N PHE A 314 2.55 -25.86 13.80
CA PHE A 314 3.49 -25.91 12.68
C PHE A 314 2.98 -26.84 11.56
N ASP A 315 2.59 -28.07 11.92
CA ASP A 315 2.11 -29.06 10.95
C ASP A 315 0.77 -28.64 10.34
N ILE A 316 -0.11 -28.05 11.15
CA ILE A 316 -1.40 -27.52 10.71
C ILE A 316 -1.20 -26.42 9.66
N ILE A 317 -0.43 -25.37 9.97
CA ILE A 317 -0.18 -24.25 9.04
C ILE A 317 0.47 -24.76 7.75
N LYS A 318 1.46 -25.66 7.86
CA LYS A 318 2.11 -26.31 6.72
C LYS A 318 1.11 -27.03 5.82
N GLU A 319 0.26 -27.88 6.39
CA GLU A 319 -0.75 -28.65 5.64
C GLU A 319 -1.72 -27.72 4.89
N TYR A 320 -2.12 -26.61 5.54
CA TYR A 320 -3.03 -25.65 4.92
C TYR A 320 -2.40 -24.81 3.84
N PHE A 321 -1.18 -24.34 4.06
CA PHE A 321 -0.45 -23.60 3.04
C PHE A 321 -0.22 -24.45 1.78
N GLN A 322 0.07 -25.75 1.94
CA GLN A 322 0.20 -26.68 0.81
C GLN A 322 -1.13 -26.84 0.04
N LYS A 323 -2.25 -27.02 0.75
CA LYS A 323 -3.59 -27.10 0.11
C LYS A 323 -3.96 -25.80 -0.60
N PHE A 324 -3.60 -24.66 0.00
CA PHE A 324 -3.80 -23.34 -0.56
C PHE A 324 -3.01 -23.17 -1.86
N CYS A 325 -1.71 -23.47 -1.85
CA CYS A 325 -0.87 -23.41 -3.04
C CYS A 325 -1.41 -24.30 -4.17
N ALA A 326 -1.80 -25.54 -3.84
CA ALA A 326 -2.36 -26.47 -4.81
C ALA A 326 -3.67 -25.96 -5.45
N LYS A 327 -4.53 -25.29 -4.68
CA LYS A 327 -5.75 -24.64 -5.21
C LYS A 327 -5.45 -23.48 -6.15
N LEU A 328 -4.36 -22.77 -5.89
CA LEU A 328 -3.88 -21.68 -6.73
C LEU A 328 -3.01 -22.18 -7.89
N GLY A 329 -3.09 -23.47 -8.23
CA GLY A 329 -2.31 -24.09 -9.30
C GLY A 329 -0.82 -24.25 -8.99
N PHE A 330 -0.28 -23.62 -7.95
CA PHE A 330 1.14 -23.72 -7.62
C PHE A 330 1.54 -25.17 -7.34
N LYS A 331 2.52 -25.67 -8.10
CA LYS A 331 3.13 -26.97 -7.85
C LYS A 331 3.99 -26.84 -6.58
N PRO A 332 3.73 -27.61 -5.51
CA PRO A 332 4.52 -27.52 -4.31
C PRO A 332 5.93 -28.08 -4.56
N GLU A 333 6.90 -27.21 -4.84
CA GLU A 333 8.30 -27.55 -4.67
C GLU A 333 8.56 -27.64 -3.17
N THR A 334 8.51 -28.84 -2.60
CA THR A 334 8.85 -29.03 -1.18
C THR A 334 10.38 -28.93 -1.00
N LYS A 335 10.95 -27.77 -1.27
CA LYS A 335 12.30 -27.41 -0.81
C LYS A 335 12.12 -26.76 0.55
N ILE A 336 12.31 -27.55 1.61
CA ILE A 336 12.55 -26.96 2.94
C ILE A 336 13.92 -26.29 2.86
N GLN A 337 13.94 -25.04 2.42
CA GLN A 337 15.12 -24.20 2.52
C GLN A 337 15.13 -23.63 3.92
N ILE A 338 16.13 -24.00 4.71
CA ILE A 338 16.47 -23.30 5.95
C ILE A 338 17.22 -22.06 5.48
N GLU A 339 16.49 -20.98 5.15
CA GLU A 339 17.12 -19.70 4.82
C GLU A 339 17.49 -18.99 6.12
N HIS A 340 18.77 -18.66 6.25
CA HIS A 340 19.26 -17.77 7.29
C HIS A 340 18.88 -16.34 6.88
N GLY A 341 17.93 -15.73 7.58
CA GLY A 341 17.57 -14.33 7.35
C GLY A 341 18.79 -13.42 7.51
N PHE A 342 19.03 -12.55 6.53
CA PHE A 342 19.97 -11.44 6.64
C PHE A 342 19.43 -10.39 7.63
N GLY A 343 20.22 -10.08 8.66
CA GLY A 343 19.93 -9.10 9.70
C GLY A 343 20.12 -9.69 11.09
N ALA A 344 21.14 -9.20 11.80
CA ALA A 344 21.79 -9.85 12.94
C ALA A 344 20.88 -10.42 14.06
N GLN A 345 21.37 -11.53 14.61
CA GLN A 345 21.00 -12.24 15.85
C GLN A 345 19.67 -13.01 15.87
N SER A 346 19.76 -14.30 15.52
CA SER A 346 18.93 -15.38 16.09
C SER A 346 19.35 -16.72 15.49
N ASN A 347 20.05 -17.56 16.26
CA ASN A 347 20.45 -18.94 15.93
C ASN A 347 19.26 -19.94 15.89
N TYR A 348 18.11 -19.54 15.38
CA TYR A 348 16.92 -20.40 15.31
C TYR A 348 16.75 -20.92 13.88
N LEU A 349 16.74 -22.25 13.76
CA LEU A 349 16.56 -22.96 12.50
C LEU A 349 15.07 -22.92 12.12
N ASP A 350 14.64 -22.05 11.20
CA ASP A 350 13.25 -22.00 10.72
C ASP A 350 12.98 -22.96 9.55
N GLY A 351 11.70 -23.22 9.26
CA GLY A 351 11.28 -23.98 8.09
C GLY A 351 10.55 -23.08 7.09
N THR A 352 11.14 -22.85 5.91
CA THR A 352 10.47 -22.15 4.80
C THR A 352 9.84 -23.16 3.85
N ILE A 353 8.60 -22.90 3.46
CA ILE A 353 7.90 -23.59 2.37
C ILE A 353 7.72 -22.56 1.26
N SER A 354 8.20 -22.87 0.07
CA SER A 354 8.02 -22.04 -1.12
C SER A 354 7.38 -22.84 -2.23
N THR A 355 6.73 -22.16 -3.16
CA THR A 355 6.19 -22.79 -4.37
C THR A 355 6.48 -21.90 -5.57
N THR A 356 6.73 -22.55 -6.71
CA THR A 356 7.05 -21.95 -8.01
C THR A 356 6.23 -22.71 -9.06
N GLY A 357 5.72 -22.03 -10.09
CA GLY A 357 4.98 -22.70 -11.16
C GLY A 357 5.16 -22.01 -12.49
N SER A 358 5.71 -22.71 -13.50
CA SER A 358 5.81 -22.21 -14.88
C SER A 358 4.51 -22.43 -15.68
N ASP A 359 3.84 -23.57 -15.49
CA ASP A 359 2.62 -23.92 -16.28
C ASP A 359 1.33 -23.54 -15.53
N ALA A 360 1.39 -23.50 -14.21
CA ALA A 360 0.34 -22.97 -13.34
C ALA A 360 0.25 -21.44 -13.39
N ASN A 361 1.26 -20.78 -13.98
CA ASN A 361 1.22 -19.36 -14.26
C ASN A 361 0.02 -19.07 -15.16
N GLU A 362 -0.21 -19.77 -16.28
CA GLU A 362 -1.26 -19.34 -17.23
C GLU A 362 -2.65 -19.24 -16.61
N GLU A 363 -3.08 -20.17 -15.76
CA GLU A 363 -4.39 -20.10 -15.09
C GLU A 363 -4.43 -19.00 -14.01
N PHE A 364 -3.35 -18.84 -13.23
CA PHE A 364 -3.17 -17.73 -12.28
C PHE A 364 -3.18 -16.37 -12.97
N ILE A 365 -2.47 -16.26 -14.10
CA ILE A 365 -2.34 -15.06 -14.92
C ILE A 365 -3.68 -14.74 -15.58
N ASN A 366 -4.35 -15.74 -16.15
CA ASN A 366 -5.63 -15.58 -16.82
C ASN A 366 -6.71 -15.11 -15.83
N LEU A 367 -6.78 -15.67 -14.62
CA LEU A 367 -7.75 -15.25 -13.60
C LEU A 367 -7.47 -13.84 -13.04
N LEU A 368 -6.20 -13.45 -12.90
CA LEU A 368 -5.85 -12.06 -12.58
C LEU A 368 -6.22 -11.11 -13.72
N SER A 369 -6.08 -11.56 -14.97
CA SER A 369 -6.35 -10.79 -16.20
C SER A 369 -7.85 -10.69 -16.55
N GLU A 370 -8.66 -11.72 -16.25
CA GLU A 370 -10.13 -11.67 -16.41
C GLU A 370 -10.74 -10.58 -15.54
N ASN A 371 -10.29 -10.47 -14.29
CA ASN A 371 -10.67 -9.37 -13.39
C ASN A 371 -10.22 -7.99 -13.90
N LEU A 372 -9.17 -7.90 -14.73
CA LEU A 372 -8.80 -6.66 -15.44
C LEU A 372 -9.75 -6.36 -16.59
N ARG A 373 -10.07 -7.35 -17.44
CA ARG A 373 -10.94 -7.18 -18.61
C ARG A 373 -12.35 -6.72 -18.22
N GLU A 374 -12.92 -7.27 -17.16
CA GLU A 374 -14.25 -6.85 -16.67
C GLU A 374 -14.28 -5.38 -16.24
N ARG A 375 -13.14 -4.81 -15.79
CA ARG A 375 -13.03 -3.40 -15.38
C ARG A 375 -12.97 -2.40 -16.54
N PHE A 376 -12.60 -2.86 -17.74
CA PHE A 376 -12.50 -2.02 -18.95
C PHE A 376 -13.67 -2.19 -19.92
N LEU A 377 -14.44 -3.27 -19.79
CA LEU A 377 -15.57 -3.60 -20.66
C LEU A 377 -16.95 -3.53 -19.95
N GLY A 378 -16.96 -3.14 -18.68
CA GLY A 378 -18.16 -2.88 -17.87
C GLY A 378 -18.65 -1.45 -17.96
#